data_AF-A0A3M1PDI5-F1
#
_entry.id   AF-A0A3M1PDI5-F1
#
_cell.length_a   1.000
_cell.length_b   1.000
_cell.length_c   1.000
_cell.angle_alpha   90.00
_cell.angle_beta   90.00
_cell.angle_gamma   90.00
#
_symmetry.space_group_name_H-M   'P 1'
#
loop_
_entity.id
_entity.type
_entity.pdbx_description
1 polymer ?
#
loop_
_entity_poly.entity_id
_entity_poly.type
_entity_poly.pdbx_seq_one_letter_code
_entity_poly.pdbx_strand_id
1 'polypeptide(L)'
;VPTAPGSIQPVTCNTPNYFAEVLWENGQPVMTFLQKPNLNNLSRAPGVTITANPDSSTTYGYQGEAVFYTRVFPDGTCFVQSLTSSGQLLVEESGRISEFTPAPPPPAPVPESPVSTSPTEPNQGNLSLTCMGTVADRVDFTVFYTSESGFSRAEFRPRTSTAVLPSDLTYVGKNAGGEAIWKGSVAQMADTTLVHLSPYAAKPGDQVSVSYDGQWGQATCQ
;
A
#
# COMPACT_ATOMS: atom_id res chain seq x y z
N VAL A 1 50.56 -10.04 5.50
CA VAL A 1 49.68 -11.20 5.23
C VAL A 1 48.31 -10.64 4.91
N PRO A 2 47.81 -10.71 3.67
CA PRO A 2 46.45 -10.28 3.38
C PRO A 2 45.51 -11.36 3.91
N THR A 3 44.69 -10.99 4.88
CA THR A 3 43.62 -11.81 5.45
C THR A 3 42.66 -12.22 4.33
N ALA A 4 42.33 -13.51 4.24
CA ALA A 4 41.39 -14.04 3.26
C ALA A 4 40.07 -13.25 3.28
N PRO A 5 39.38 -13.08 2.12
CA PRO A 5 38.05 -12.50 2.11
C PRO A 5 37.17 -13.37 3.01
N GLY A 6 36.69 -12.78 4.11
CA GLY A 6 35.80 -13.47 5.05
C GLY A 6 34.67 -14.11 4.27
N SER A 7 34.41 -15.39 4.54
CA SER A 7 33.32 -16.13 3.92
C SER A 7 32.04 -15.32 4.05
N ILE A 8 31.52 -14.82 2.93
CA ILE A 8 30.30 -14.03 2.95
C ILE A 8 29.16 -15.02 3.18
N GLN A 9 28.68 -15.07 4.42
CA GLN A 9 27.67 -16.03 4.85
C GLN A 9 26.29 -15.56 4.39
N PRO A 10 25.41 -16.48 3.95
CA PRO A 10 24.00 -16.18 3.73
C PRO A 10 23.40 -15.48 4.95
N VAL A 11 22.64 -14.42 4.70
CA VAL A 11 21.93 -13.72 5.77
C VAL A 11 20.45 -14.06 5.65
N THR A 12 19.87 -14.54 6.75
CA THR A 12 18.45 -14.87 6.81
C THR A 12 17.79 -14.07 7.92
N CYS A 13 16.62 -13.53 7.63
CA CYS A 13 15.73 -12.90 8.58
C CYS A 13 14.36 -13.55 8.45
N ASN A 14 13.99 -14.31 9.47
CA ASN A 14 12.76 -15.08 9.48
C ASN A 14 11.90 -14.61 10.65
N THR A 15 10.90 -13.80 10.35
CA THR A 15 9.95 -13.29 11.33
C THR A 15 8.60 -14.02 11.19
N PRO A 16 7.64 -13.83 12.11
CA PRO A 16 6.31 -14.44 11.98
C PRO A 16 5.60 -14.13 10.66
N ASN A 17 5.68 -12.88 10.15
CA ASN A 17 4.96 -12.50 8.93
C ASN A 17 5.86 -12.29 7.72
N TYR A 18 7.19 -12.26 7.87
CA TYR A 18 8.10 -12.05 6.75
C TYR A 18 9.25 -13.06 6.73
N PHE A 19 9.76 -13.29 5.53
CA PHE A 19 11.02 -13.98 5.30
C PHE A 19 11.86 -13.16 4.34
N ALA A 20 13.07 -12.84 4.75
CA ALA A 20 14.07 -12.21 3.91
C ALA A 20 15.35 -13.03 3.92
N GLU A 21 15.96 -13.18 2.75
CA GLU A 21 17.22 -13.87 2.58
C GLU A 21 18.11 -13.05 1.65
N VAL A 22 19.37 -12.89 2.02
CA VAL A 22 20.41 -12.30 1.18
C VAL A 22 21.47 -13.35 0.89
N LEU A 23 21.65 -13.64 -0.38
CA LEU A 23 22.65 -14.56 -0.90
C LEU A 23 23.69 -13.79 -1.71
N TRP A 24 24.87 -14.40 -1.89
CA TRP A 24 25.91 -13.85 -2.74
C TRP A 24 26.06 -14.69 -4.00
N GLU A 25 25.79 -14.07 -5.14
CA GLU A 25 25.92 -14.67 -6.47
C GLU A 25 26.92 -13.86 -7.27
N ASN A 26 27.99 -14.50 -7.75
CA ASN A 26 29.07 -13.84 -8.50
C ASN A 26 29.66 -12.61 -7.77
N GLY A 27 29.73 -12.65 -6.43
CA GLY A 27 30.21 -11.55 -5.59
C GLY A 27 29.23 -10.39 -5.42
N GLN A 28 28.02 -10.48 -5.96
CA GLN A 28 26.95 -9.49 -5.80
C GLN A 28 25.87 -10.02 -4.84
N PRO A 29 25.34 -9.17 -3.95
CA PRO A 29 24.22 -9.55 -3.10
C PRO A 29 22.92 -9.61 -3.91
N VAL A 30 22.16 -10.69 -3.71
CA VAL A 30 20.79 -10.86 -4.22
C VAL A 30 19.84 -11.08 -3.05
N MET A 31 18.64 -10.51 -3.11
CA MET A 31 17.64 -10.56 -2.03
C MET A 31 16.39 -11.32 -2.45
N THR A 32 15.94 -12.22 -1.59
CA THR A 32 14.60 -12.79 -1.62
C THR A 32 13.81 -12.20 -0.46
N PHE A 33 12.57 -11.79 -0.71
CA PHE A 33 11.70 -11.19 0.30
C PHE A 33 10.27 -11.69 0.12
N LEU A 34 9.67 -12.23 1.18
CA LEU A 34 8.36 -12.89 1.15
C LEU A 34 7.53 -12.44 2.35
N GLN A 35 6.22 -12.22 2.15
CA GLN A 35 5.27 -11.92 3.23
C GLN A 35 4.35 -13.13 3.44
N LYS A 36 4.42 -13.77 4.59
CA LYS A 36 3.61 -14.94 4.90
C LYS A 36 2.11 -14.56 5.05
N PRO A 37 1.19 -15.42 4.59
CA PRO A 37 1.42 -16.70 3.91
C PRO A 37 1.70 -16.57 2.40
N ASN A 38 1.62 -15.36 1.84
CA ASN A 38 1.74 -15.07 0.41
C ASN A 38 3.21 -15.06 -0.07
N LEU A 39 3.65 -16.16 -0.68
CA LEU A 39 5.04 -16.36 -1.13
C LEU A 39 5.47 -15.55 -2.37
N ASN A 40 4.77 -14.49 -2.76
CA ASN A 40 5.03 -13.76 -4.01
C ASN A 40 5.27 -12.26 -3.75
N ASN A 41 6.47 -11.87 -3.31
CA ASN A 41 6.85 -10.46 -3.21
C ASN A 41 8.18 -10.13 -3.92
N LEU A 42 9.24 -10.90 -3.70
CA LEU A 42 10.54 -10.70 -4.35
C LEU A 42 11.36 -11.99 -4.33
N SER A 43 11.94 -12.40 -5.45
CA SER A 43 12.78 -13.60 -5.53
C SER A 43 14.11 -13.27 -6.21
N ARG A 44 15.22 -13.47 -5.48
CA ARG A 44 16.60 -13.31 -5.98
C ARG A 44 16.83 -12.01 -6.76
N ALA A 45 16.33 -10.89 -6.24
CA ALA A 45 16.48 -9.61 -6.88
C ALA A 45 17.92 -9.09 -6.72
N PRO A 46 18.59 -8.70 -7.82
CA PRO A 46 19.91 -8.08 -7.78
C PRO A 46 19.81 -6.61 -7.37
N GLY A 47 20.96 -5.95 -7.18
CA GLY A 47 21.02 -4.51 -6.86
C GLY A 47 20.74 -4.21 -5.39
N VAL A 48 21.03 -5.16 -4.50
CA VAL A 48 20.87 -4.99 -3.05
C VAL A 48 21.95 -4.03 -2.53
N THR A 49 21.53 -2.99 -1.85
CA THR A 49 22.43 -2.07 -1.14
C THR A 49 22.75 -2.62 0.24
N ILE A 50 24.00 -2.48 0.67
CA ILE A 50 24.48 -2.91 1.98
C ILE A 50 24.94 -1.68 2.75
N THR A 51 24.36 -1.45 3.92
CA THR A 51 24.69 -0.32 4.80
C THR A 51 25.05 -0.84 6.18
N ALA A 52 26.27 -0.53 6.64
CA ALA A 52 26.68 -0.78 8.02
C ALA A 52 26.14 0.33 8.93
N ASN A 53 25.58 -0.04 10.08
CA ASN A 53 25.00 0.91 11.03
C ASN A 53 25.90 1.10 12.26
N PRO A 54 25.78 2.23 12.99
CA PRO A 54 26.59 2.51 14.19
C PRO A 54 26.44 1.49 15.33
N ASP A 55 25.32 0.77 15.40
CA ASP A 55 25.05 -0.27 16.40
C ASP A 55 25.55 -1.66 15.98
N SER A 56 26.46 -1.72 15.00
CA SER A 56 27.04 -2.96 14.45
C SER A 56 26.06 -3.86 13.70
N SER A 57 24.80 -3.45 13.52
CA SER A 57 23.87 -4.14 12.62
C SER A 57 24.15 -3.81 11.16
N THR A 58 23.71 -4.67 10.25
CA THR A 58 23.82 -4.45 8.80
C THR A 58 22.43 -4.37 8.18
N THR A 59 22.19 -3.34 7.38
CA THR A 59 20.96 -3.15 6.61
C THR A 59 21.19 -3.56 5.16
N TYR A 60 20.31 -4.41 4.67
CA TYR A 60 20.21 -4.82 3.28
C TYR A 60 18.96 -4.18 2.69
N GLY A 61 19.12 -3.41 1.62
CA GLY A 61 18.02 -2.68 0.98
C GLY A 61 17.86 -3.09 -0.47
N TYR A 62 16.62 -3.25 -0.92
CA TYR A 62 16.26 -3.36 -2.33
C TYR A 62 15.31 -2.23 -2.70
N GLN A 63 15.60 -1.57 -3.82
CA GLN A 63 14.78 -0.49 -4.36
C GLN A 63 14.43 -0.82 -5.82
N GLY A 64 13.19 -1.29 -6.03
CA GLY A 64 12.62 -1.56 -7.35
C GLY A 64 11.21 -1.00 -7.45
N GLU A 65 10.24 -1.80 -7.92
CA GLU A 65 8.81 -1.43 -7.88
C GLU A 65 8.28 -1.30 -6.44
N ALA A 66 8.83 -2.09 -5.52
CA ALA A 66 8.63 -1.98 -4.09
C ALA A 66 9.98 -1.80 -3.40
N VAL A 67 9.97 -1.17 -2.22
CA VAL A 67 11.19 -0.94 -1.44
C VAL A 67 11.16 -1.83 -0.21
N PHE A 68 12.20 -2.65 -0.06
CA PHE A 68 12.35 -3.57 1.06
C PHE A 68 13.67 -3.30 1.77
N TYR A 69 13.63 -3.30 3.10
CA TYR A 69 14.79 -3.28 3.95
C TYR A 69 14.73 -4.44 4.93
N THR A 70 15.88 -5.07 5.15
CA THR A 70 16.08 -6.03 6.21
C THR A 70 17.33 -5.64 6.96
N ARG A 71 17.20 -5.45 8.26
CA ARG A 71 18.31 -5.11 9.15
C ARG A 71 18.57 -6.28 10.07
N VAL A 72 19.84 -6.70 10.15
CA VAL A 72 20.25 -7.86 10.94
C VAL A 72 21.26 -7.42 11.99
N PHE A 73 21.00 -7.80 13.23
CA PHE A 73 21.81 -7.45 14.38
C PHE A 73 22.81 -8.58 14.69
N PRO A 74 23.93 -8.26 15.38
CA PRO A 74 24.95 -9.26 15.73
C PRO A 74 24.43 -10.41 16.62
N ASP A 75 23.35 -10.19 17.35
CA ASP A 75 22.70 -11.20 18.21
C ASP A 75 21.79 -12.16 17.43
N GLY A 76 21.70 -12.01 16.10
CA GLY A 76 20.88 -12.83 15.23
C GLY A 76 19.41 -12.38 15.15
N THR A 77 19.03 -11.33 15.88
CA THR A 77 17.72 -10.70 15.69
C THR A 77 17.69 -9.91 14.39
N CYS A 78 16.50 -9.69 13.87
CA CYS A 78 16.35 -8.93 12.64
C CYS A 78 15.04 -8.14 12.61
N PHE A 79 15.08 -7.12 11.79
CA PHE A 79 14.02 -6.15 11.58
C PHE A 79 13.72 -6.09 10.08
N VAL A 80 12.42 -6.06 9.76
CA VAL A 80 11.94 -6.00 8.39
C VAL A 80 11.15 -4.73 8.19
N GLN A 81 11.39 -4.06 7.07
CA GLN A 81 10.64 -2.88 6.67
C GLN A 81 10.28 -2.99 5.19
N SER A 82 9.00 -2.84 4.87
CA SER A 82 8.53 -2.76 3.49
C SER A 82 7.77 -1.46 3.28
N LEU A 83 8.19 -0.69 2.29
CA LEU A 83 7.40 0.40 1.77
C LEU A 83 6.59 -0.15 0.60
N THR A 84 5.28 -0.24 0.81
CA THR A 84 4.38 -0.68 -0.25
C THR A 84 4.32 0.40 -1.34
N SER A 85 3.88 0.01 -2.54
CA SER A 85 3.58 0.96 -3.63
C SER A 85 2.59 2.05 -3.24
N SER A 86 1.86 1.82 -2.15
CA SER A 86 0.86 2.72 -1.56
C SER A 86 1.48 3.82 -0.67
N GLY A 87 2.80 3.80 -0.45
CA GLY A 87 3.54 4.75 0.41
C GLY A 87 3.44 4.43 1.90
N GLN A 88 2.87 3.27 2.24
CA GLN A 88 2.67 2.82 3.61
C GLN A 88 3.93 2.10 4.07
N LEU A 89 4.44 2.51 5.22
CA LEU A 89 5.62 1.90 5.80
C LEU A 89 5.20 0.82 6.78
N LEU A 90 5.39 -0.42 6.40
CA LEU A 90 5.24 -1.56 7.29
C LEU A 90 6.59 -1.85 7.93
N VAL A 91 6.58 -1.97 9.24
CA VAL A 91 7.74 -2.28 10.06
C VAL A 91 7.41 -3.49 10.91
N GLU A 92 8.25 -4.52 10.88
CA GLU A 92 8.15 -5.66 11.77
C GLU A 92 9.42 -5.85 12.58
N GLU A 93 9.25 -5.84 13.90
CA GLU A 93 10.29 -6.12 14.88
C GLU A 93 9.79 -7.21 15.84
N SER A 94 10.51 -8.32 15.93
CA SER A 94 10.18 -9.42 16.86
C SER A 94 8.73 -9.93 16.76
N GLY A 95 8.16 -9.93 15.56
CA GLY A 95 6.78 -10.40 15.31
C GLY A 95 5.67 -9.40 15.64
N ARG A 96 6.01 -8.17 16.03
CA ARG A 96 5.06 -7.07 16.14
C ARG A 96 5.13 -6.22 14.88
N ILE A 97 4.01 -6.13 14.17
CA ILE A 97 3.86 -5.21 13.05
C ILE A 97 3.49 -3.84 13.61
N SER A 98 4.25 -2.82 13.22
CA SER A 98 3.93 -1.41 13.38
C SER A 98 3.73 -0.82 11.99
N GLU A 99 2.55 -0.26 11.77
CA GLU A 99 2.23 0.40 10.52
C GLU A 99 2.40 1.91 10.71
N PHE A 100 3.29 2.50 9.92
CA PHE A 100 3.51 3.94 9.90
C PHE A 100 2.97 4.49 8.59
N THR A 101 1.80 5.12 8.67
CA THR A 101 1.39 6.07 7.64
C THR A 101 2.15 7.37 7.92
N PRO A 102 2.92 7.92 6.95
CA PRO A 102 3.53 9.23 7.14
C PRO A 102 2.44 10.23 7.52
N ALA A 103 2.65 10.97 8.61
CA ALA A 103 1.78 12.10 8.91
C ALA A 103 1.78 13.02 7.69
N PRO A 104 0.63 13.57 7.28
CA PRO A 104 0.60 14.55 6.21
C PRO A 104 1.61 15.66 6.54
N PRO A 105 2.38 16.16 5.56
CA PRO A 105 3.34 17.23 5.81
C PRO A 105 2.64 18.37 6.55
N PRO A 106 3.30 18.99 7.54
CA PRO A 106 2.70 20.10 8.26
C PRO A 106 2.25 21.14 7.22
N PRO A 107 1.00 21.64 7.31
CA PRO A 107 0.53 22.64 6.38
C PRO A 107 1.52 23.80 6.39
N ALA A 108 1.90 24.29 5.21
CA ALA A 108 2.78 25.45 5.09
C ALA A 108 2.26 26.59 5.98
N PRO A 109 3.13 27.41 6.60
CA PRO A 109 2.69 28.54 7.40
C PRO A 109 1.80 29.44 6.53
N VAL A 110 0.52 29.48 6.89
CA VAL A 110 -0.51 30.19 6.13
C VAL A 110 -0.29 31.69 6.36
N PRO A 111 -0.11 32.53 5.31
CA PRO A 111 -0.28 33.96 5.46
C PRO A 111 -1.69 34.22 5.99
N GLU A 112 -1.84 34.97 7.07
CA GLU A 112 -3.17 35.36 7.60
C GLU A 112 -4.03 35.88 6.44
N SER A 113 -4.97 35.04 6.01
CA SER A 113 -5.88 35.33 4.92
C SER A 113 -7.23 35.70 5.53
N PRO A 114 -7.90 36.72 4.98
CA PRO A 114 -9.12 37.27 5.54
C PRO A 114 -10.20 36.19 5.60
N VAL A 115 -11.09 36.32 6.58
CA VAL A 115 -12.27 35.48 6.82
C VAL A 115 -12.92 35.08 5.49
N SER A 116 -12.70 33.83 5.08
CA SER A 116 -13.31 33.28 3.89
C SER A 116 -14.64 32.68 4.30
N THR A 117 -15.73 33.40 4.05
CA THR A 117 -17.08 32.83 3.98
C THR A 117 -17.06 31.72 2.95
N SER A 118 -17.14 30.46 3.40
CA SER A 118 -17.29 29.32 2.50
C SER A 118 -18.45 29.58 1.55
N PRO A 119 -18.28 29.49 0.21
CA PRO A 119 -19.43 29.36 -0.65
C PRO A 119 -20.05 28.01 -0.32
N THR A 120 -21.20 28.01 0.34
CA THR A 120 -22.11 26.87 0.31
C THR A 120 -22.46 26.63 -1.15
N GLU A 121 -22.03 25.50 -1.70
CA GLU A 121 -22.43 25.07 -3.04
C GLU A 121 -23.96 24.90 -3.05
N PRO A 122 -24.68 25.52 -4.00
CA PRO A 122 -26.14 25.45 -4.02
C PRO A 122 -26.58 24.03 -4.36
N ASN A 123 -27.23 23.36 -3.41
CA ASN A 123 -28.03 22.14 -3.58
C ASN A 123 -27.29 20.85 -4.00
N GLN A 124 -26.46 20.28 -3.13
CA GLN A 124 -26.11 18.84 -3.20
C GLN A 124 -26.55 18.03 -1.97
N GLY A 125 -27.57 18.48 -1.24
CA GLY A 125 -28.13 17.69 -0.14
C GLY A 125 -28.81 16.43 -0.68
N ASN A 126 -28.22 15.25 -0.46
CA ASN A 126 -28.64 13.91 -0.89
C ASN A 126 -28.16 13.40 -2.26
N LEU A 127 -27.00 13.80 -2.79
CA LEU A 127 -26.43 13.03 -3.90
C LEU A 127 -25.93 11.67 -3.39
N SER A 128 -26.55 10.58 -3.84
CA SER A 128 -26.11 9.20 -3.60
C SER A 128 -25.90 8.53 -4.95
N LEU A 129 -24.72 7.95 -5.17
CA LEU A 129 -24.41 7.22 -6.40
C LEU A 129 -24.06 5.77 -6.08
N THR A 130 -24.40 4.88 -7.01
CA THR A 130 -23.96 3.49 -6.96
C THR A 130 -23.18 3.17 -8.23
N CYS A 131 -21.96 2.66 -8.06
CA CYS A 131 -21.10 2.29 -9.18
C CYS A 131 -20.89 0.78 -9.16
N MET A 132 -21.40 0.09 -10.18
CA MET A 132 -21.30 -1.37 -10.29
C MET A 132 -20.29 -1.75 -11.38
N GLY A 133 -19.43 -2.71 -11.08
CA GLY A 133 -18.41 -3.19 -12.01
C GLY A 133 -17.86 -4.56 -11.66
N THR A 134 -16.79 -4.94 -12.33
CA THR A 134 -16.14 -6.24 -12.19
C THR A 134 -14.63 -6.10 -12.14
N VAL A 135 -13.99 -6.78 -11.19
CA VAL A 135 -12.53 -6.95 -11.13
C VAL A 135 -12.17 -8.30 -11.77
N ALA A 136 -11.36 -8.25 -12.83
CA ALA A 136 -10.82 -9.41 -13.53
C ALA A 136 -11.86 -10.51 -13.90
N ASP A 137 -13.11 -10.11 -14.18
CA ASP A 137 -14.26 -10.99 -14.46
C ASP A 137 -14.58 -12.05 -13.39
N ARG A 138 -13.97 -11.93 -12.20
CA ARG A 138 -14.05 -12.91 -11.11
C ARG A 138 -14.84 -12.41 -9.91
N VAL A 139 -14.79 -11.10 -9.66
CA VAL A 139 -15.40 -10.46 -8.50
C VAL A 139 -16.26 -9.32 -9.00
N ASP A 140 -17.57 -9.41 -8.77
CA ASP A 140 -18.46 -8.27 -8.97
C ASP A 140 -18.25 -7.32 -7.79
N PHE A 141 -18.27 -6.01 -8.04
CA PHE A 141 -18.16 -5.02 -6.98
C PHE A 141 -19.21 -3.93 -7.11
N THR A 142 -19.59 -3.35 -5.98
CA THR A 142 -20.49 -2.21 -5.89
C THR A 142 -19.87 -1.18 -4.97
N VAL A 143 -19.79 0.08 -5.40
CA VAL A 143 -19.28 1.19 -4.60
C VAL A 143 -20.41 2.19 -4.35
N PHE A 144 -20.47 2.72 -3.13
CA PHE A 144 -21.45 3.70 -2.71
C PHE A 144 -20.79 5.05 -2.49
N TYR A 145 -21.37 6.08 -3.09
CA TYR A 145 -21.03 7.49 -2.87
C TYR A 145 -22.15 8.18 -2.12
N THR A 146 -21.81 9.06 -1.18
CA THR A 146 -22.74 10.10 -0.71
C THR A 146 -22.08 11.47 -0.74
N SER A 147 -22.86 12.54 -0.85
CA SER A 147 -22.38 13.92 -0.75
C SER A 147 -21.70 14.24 0.59
N GLU A 148 -22.04 13.52 1.66
CA GLU A 148 -21.50 13.75 3.00
C GLU A 148 -20.18 13.01 3.24
N SER A 149 -20.06 11.77 2.76
CA SER A 149 -18.94 10.87 3.07
C SER A 149 -18.07 10.50 1.87
N GLY A 150 -18.42 10.91 0.66
CA GLY A 150 -17.78 10.47 -0.56
C GLY A 150 -17.94 8.96 -0.79
N PHE A 151 -16.97 8.34 -1.46
CA PHE A 151 -16.91 6.89 -1.64
C PHE A 151 -16.42 6.21 -0.35
N SER A 152 -17.34 5.97 0.59
CA SER A 152 -17.01 5.46 1.93
C SER A 152 -17.17 3.95 2.08
N ARG A 153 -17.76 3.27 1.09
CA ARG A 153 -17.98 1.82 1.14
C ARG A 153 -17.88 1.18 -0.24
N ALA A 154 -17.20 0.05 -0.29
CA ALA A 154 -17.27 -0.89 -1.40
C ALA A 154 -17.71 -2.27 -0.90
N GLU A 155 -18.42 -3.00 -1.75
CA GLU A 155 -18.83 -4.38 -1.53
C GLU A 155 -18.30 -5.23 -2.66
N PHE A 156 -17.68 -6.34 -2.31
CA PHE A 156 -17.12 -7.30 -3.24
C PHE A 156 -17.88 -8.62 -3.14
N ARG A 157 -18.22 -9.18 -4.29
CA ARG A 157 -18.90 -10.46 -4.40
C ARG A 157 -18.13 -11.36 -5.37
N PRO A 158 -17.30 -12.28 -4.86
CA PRO A 158 -16.69 -13.30 -5.70
C PRO A 158 -17.77 -14.11 -6.40
N ARG A 159 -17.68 -14.29 -7.72
CA ARG A 159 -18.71 -15.01 -8.50
C ARG A 159 -18.85 -16.48 -8.12
N THR A 160 -17.82 -17.06 -7.51
CA THR A 160 -17.81 -18.42 -6.97
C THR A 160 -18.49 -18.52 -5.60
N SER A 161 -18.94 -17.40 -5.03
CA SER A 161 -19.50 -17.31 -3.69
C SER A 161 -20.78 -16.46 -3.66
N THR A 162 -21.62 -16.68 -2.66
CA THR A 162 -22.74 -15.79 -2.35
C THR A 162 -22.39 -14.79 -1.24
N ALA A 163 -21.20 -14.89 -0.65
CA ALA A 163 -20.74 -13.98 0.38
C ALA A 163 -20.49 -12.58 -0.21
N VAL A 164 -21.02 -11.57 0.49
CA VAL A 164 -20.68 -10.16 0.24
C VAL A 164 -19.60 -9.78 1.23
N LEU A 165 -18.49 -9.25 0.71
CA LEU A 165 -17.33 -8.85 1.48
C LEU A 165 -17.26 -7.32 1.50
N PRO A 166 -17.56 -6.66 2.63
CA PRO A 166 -17.50 -5.21 2.73
C PRO A 166 -16.06 -4.71 2.86
N SER A 167 -15.83 -3.50 2.35
CA SER A 167 -14.62 -2.70 2.52
C SER A 167 -15.03 -1.29 2.90
N ASP A 168 -14.65 -0.86 4.10
CA ASP A 168 -14.80 0.52 4.52
C ASP A 168 -13.66 1.34 3.93
N LEU A 169 -14.03 2.39 3.20
CA LEU A 169 -13.11 3.21 2.43
C LEU A 169 -12.87 4.55 3.12
N THR A 170 -11.61 4.93 3.22
CA THR A 170 -11.15 6.21 3.77
C THR A 170 -10.54 7.04 2.66
N TYR A 171 -10.94 8.32 2.59
CA TYR A 171 -10.34 9.26 1.64
C TYR A 171 -8.88 9.53 2.01
N VAL A 172 -7.97 9.40 1.04
CA VAL A 172 -6.53 9.59 1.26
C VAL A 172 -5.94 10.75 0.47
N GLY A 173 -6.70 11.37 -0.42
CA GLY A 173 -6.27 12.56 -1.17
C GLY A 173 -6.50 12.44 -2.67
N LYS A 174 -5.68 13.13 -3.45
CA LYS A 174 -5.70 13.11 -4.92
C LYS A 174 -4.35 12.64 -5.48
N ASN A 175 -4.36 11.97 -6.63
CA ASN A 175 -3.11 11.66 -7.34
C ASN A 175 -2.59 12.87 -8.14
N ALA A 176 -1.48 12.69 -8.85
CA ALA A 176 -0.89 13.72 -9.71
C ALA A 176 -1.82 14.21 -10.84
N GLY A 177 -2.82 13.40 -11.23
CA GLY A 177 -3.85 13.75 -12.20
C GLY A 177 -5.03 14.53 -11.60
N GLY A 178 -5.05 14.77 -10.28
CA GLY A 178 -6.16 15.43 -9.58
C GLY A 178 -7.36 14.52 -9.30
N GLU A 179 -7.21 13.22 -9.56
CA GLU A 179 -8.23 12.19 -9.31
C GLU A 179 -8.25 11.82 -7.84
N ALA A 180 -9.43 11.75 -7.25
CA ALA A 180 -9.59 11.45 -5.84
C ALA A 180 -9.38 9.96 -5.56
N ILE A 181 -8.71 9.65 -4.44
CA ILE A 181 -8.35 8.29 -4.05
C ILE A 181 -8.92 7.98 -2.68
N TRP A 182 -9.49 6.78 -2.56
CA TRP A 182 -9.89 6.15 -1.31
C TRP A 182 -9.20 4.81 -1.14
N LYS A 183 -8.89 4.45 0.10
CA LYS A 183 -8.28 3.16 0.45
C LYS A 183 -9.08 2.47 1.54
N GLY A 184 -9.08 1.15 1.51
CA GLY A 184 -9.70 0.31 2.52
C GLY A 184 -9.13 -1.10 2.50
N SER A 185 -9.75 -1.99 3.25
CA SER A 185 -9.41 -3.41 3.25
C SER A 185 -10.67 -4.25 3.32
N VAL A 186 -10.66 -5.38 2.62
CA VAL A 186 -11.73 -6.37 2.69
C VAL A 186 -11.35 -7.40 3.74
N ALA A 187 -12.06 -7.37 4.86
CA ALA A 187 -11.91 -8.32 5.96
C ALA A 187 -10.46 -8.54 6.42
N GLN A 188 -9.60 -7.52 6.32
CA GLN A 188 -8.15 -7.57 6.63
C GLN A 188 -7.37 -8.61 5.78
N MET A 189 -7.94 -9.10 4.68
CA MET A 189 -7.35 -10.13 3.81
C MET A 189 -6.87 -9.58 2.47
N ALA A 190 -7.48 -8.50 1.98
CA ALA A 190 -7.12 -7.89 0.70
C ALA A 190 -7.22 -6.36 0.78
N ASP A 191 -6.23 -5.68 0.22
CA ASP A 191 -6.26 -4.22 0.09
C ASP A 191 -7.26 -3.80 -0.98
N THR A 192 -7.91 -2.67 -0.72
CA THR A 192 -8.82 -2.01 -1.66
C THR A 192 -8.32 -0.61 -1.95
N THR A 193 -8.23 -0.26 -3.23
CA THR A 193 -8.01 1.13 -3.66
C THR A 193 -9.11 1.52 -4.61
N LEU A 194 -9.71 2.69 -4.42
CA LEU A 194 -10.65 3.28 -5.34
C LEU A 194 -10.11 4.60 -5.85
N VAL A 195 -10.22 4.81 -7.16
CA VAL A 195 -9.88 6.07 -7.84
C VAL A 195 -11.12 6.56 -8.58
N HIS A 196 -11.53 7.80 -8.31
CA HIS A 196 -12.56 8.48 -9.11
C HIS A 196 -11.89 9.15 -10.30
N LEU A 197 -12.22 8.70 -11.51
CA LEU A 197 -11.52 9.05 -12.76
C LEU A 197 -11.92 10.44 -13.30
N SER A 198 -12.51 11.28 -12.45
CA SER A 198 -12.85 12.67 -12.75
C SER A 198 -12.14 13.58 -11.75
N PRO A 199 -11.54 14.69 -12.20
CA PRO A 199 -10.95 15.67 -11.29
C PRO A 199 -12.00 16.54 -10.58
N TYR A 200 -13.26 16.47 -11.02
CA TYR A 200 -14.40 17.25 -10.53
C TYR A 200 -15.21 16.48 -9.47
N ALA A 201 -16.19 17.15 -8.86
CA ALA A 201 -17.14 16.51 -7.96
C ALA A 201 -17.88 15.35 -8.66
N ALA A 202 -18.16 14.28 -7.91
CA ALA A 202 -18.80 13.10 -8.45
C ALA A 202 -20.22 13.41 -8.94
N LYS A 203 -20.58 12.82 -10.09
CA LYS A 203 -21.91 12.96 -10.71
C LYS A 203 -22.33 11.64 -11.38
N PRO A 204 -23.63 11.45 -11.67
CA PRO A 204 -24.08 10.32 -12.48
C PRO A 204 -23.36 10.28 -13.83
N GLY A 205 -22.96 9.08 -14.26
CA GLY A 205 -22.18 8.84 -15.47
C GLY A 205 -20.66 8.89 -15.29
N ASP A 206 -20.16 9.31 -14.13
CA ASP A 206 -18.72 9.27 -13.85
C ASP A 206 -18.20 7.84 -13.72
N GLN A 207 -16.90 7.67 -13.97
CA GLN A 207 -16.23 6.38 -13.85
C GLN A 207 -15.35 6.31 -12.60
N VAL A 208 -15.28 5.10 -12.03
CA VAL A 208 -14.37 4.76 -10.95
C VAL A 208 -13.54 3.54 -11.33
N SER A 209 -12.31 3.49 -10.84
CA SER A 209 -11.43 2.33 -10.93
C SER A 209 -11.23 1.76 -9.53
N VAL A 210 -11.47 0.47 -9.36
CA VAL A 210 -11.36 -0.23 -8.08
C VAL A 210 -10.34 -1.34 -8.19
N SER A 211 -9.38 -1.35 -7.27
CA SER A 211 -8.44 -2.43 -7.05
C SER A 211 -8.94 -3.34 -5.94
N TYR A 212 -8.90 -4.65 -6.20
CA TYR A 212 -9.07 -5.70 -5.21
C TYR A 212 -7.91 -6.68 -5.36
N ASP A 213 -7.09 -6.83 -4.31
CA ASP A 213 -5.93 -7.74 -4.30
C ASP A 213 -4.97 -7.48 -5.49
N GLY A 214 -4.72 -6.20 -5.78
CA GLY A 214 -3.84 -5.76 -6.88
C GLY A 214 -4.44 -5.86 -8.29
N GLN A 215 -5.61 -6.48 -8.46
CA GLN A 215 -6.32 -6.53 -9.73
C GLN A 215 -7.29 -5.36 -9.87
N TRP A 216 -7.41 -4.80 -11.06
CA TRP A 216 -8.22 -3.60 -11.31
C TRP A 216 -9.50 -3.92 -12.09
N GLY A 217 -10.56 -3.22 -11.75
CA GLY A 217 -11.83 -3.20 -12.45
C GLY A 217 -12.37 -1.77 -12.56
N GLN A 218 -13.22 -1.52 -13.56
CA GLN A 218 -13.86 -0.22 -13.74
C GLN A 218 -15.37 -0.33 -13.57
N ALA A 219 -15.99 0.76 -13.12
CA ALA A 219 -17.43 0.89 -12.99
C ALA A 219 -17.88 2.29 -13.42
N THR A 220 -19.14 2.36 -13.86
CA THR A 220 -19.83 3.63 -14.12
C THR A 220 -20.85 3.87 -13.01
N CYS A 221 -20.84 5.08 -12.45
CA CYS A 221 -21.73 5.50 -11.38
C CYS A 221 -23.10 5.95 -11.92
N GLN A 222 -24.16 5.56 -11.22
CA GLN A 222 -25.55 5.90 -11.55
C GLN A 222 -26.26 6.49 -10.35
#